data_AF-A0A0Q9WEK0-F1
#
_entry.id   AF-A0A0Q9WEK0-F1
#
_cell.length_a   1.000
_cell.length_b   1.000
_cell.length_c   1.000
_cell.angle_alpha   90.00
_cell.angle_beta   90.00
_cell.angle_gamma   90.00
#
_symmetry.space_group_name_H-M   'P 1'
#
loop_
_entity.id
_entity.type
_entity.pdbx_description
1 polymer ?
#
loop_
_entity_poly.entity_id
_entity_poly.type
_entity_poly.pdbx_seq_one_letter_code
_entity_poly.pdbx_strand_id
1 'polypeptide(L)'
;MTEVLNILHNQPQNKITFTFLKKLVTSTNLLQENKLQDMIKGAVTRALNKMENKIEVDGKTAQLMYKSCGPAHTIDVNEADMKYSVDFVPAIKLNVKQIVLSQEKLKYFKNIPYWSAIPKPLKPFEPNNVSFRASYYEAEYAMIKDKYKLKHVIKFIKKFRDSKQNISTLKSYYIKTLLLWQIDARPTTYWKTQQLNKILIDMFRELANCLVTSGKYGKLPLFWDPDLDLFAALT
;
A
#
# COMPACT_ATOMS: atom_id res chain seq x y z
N MET A 1 25.56 0.60 -16.21
CA MET A 1 25.20 1.45 -15.04
C MET A 1 23.81 2.02 -15.28
N THR A 2 23.03 2.29 -14.23
CA THR A 2 21.77 3.06 -14.40
C THR A 2 22.08 4.48 -14.86
N GLU A 3 21.10 5.17 -15.45
CA GLU A 3 21.23 6.59 -15.86
C GLU A 3 21.71 7.47 -14.69
N VAL A 4 21.11 7.29 -13.50
CA VAL A 4 21.51 7.99 -12.27
C VAL A 4 22.98 7.74 -11.92
N LEU A 5 23.42 6.47 -11.95
CA LEU A 5 24.81 6.13 -11.63
C LEU A 5 25.78 6.69 -12.68
N ASN A 6 25.41 6.70 -13.96
CA ASN A 6 26.22 7.30 -15.03
C ASN A 6 26.40 8.81 -14.82
N ILE A 7 25.31 9.53 -14.49
CA ILE A 7 25.36 10.98 -14.23
C ILE A 7 26.28 11.28 -13.05
N LEU A 8 26.15 10.53 -11.95
CA LEU A 8 26.94 10.75 -10.74
C LEU A 8 28.41 10.35 -10.91
N HIS A 9 28.71 9.36 -11.75
CA HIS A 9 30.08 8.91 -11.99
C HIS A 9 30.98 10.03 -12.53
N ASN A 10 30.41 10.90 -13.36
CA ASN A 10 31.12 12.01 -13.98
C ASN A 10 31.17 13.29 -13.11
N GLN A 11 30.71 13.21 -11.86
CA GLN A 11 30.60 14.35 -10.95
C GLN A 11 31.47 14.10 -9.70
N PRO A 12 32.73 14.60 -9.66
CA PRO A 12 33.66 14.35 -8.55
C PRO A 12 33.11 14.70 -7.17
N GLN A 13 32.32 15.77 -7.07
CA GLN A 13 31.64 16.21 -5.85
C GLN A 13 30.65 15.16 -5.30
N ASN A 14 30.15 14.26 -6.15
CA ASN A 14 29.18 13.23 -5.80
C ASN A 14 29.78 11.84 -5.61
N LYS A 15 31.11 11.73 -5.51
CA LYS A 15 31.81 10.44 -5.36
C LYS A 15 31.30 9.61 -4.17
N ILE A 16 31.04 10.24 -3.03
CA ILE A 16 30.52 9.57 -1.83
C ILE A 16 29.12 8.98 -2.11
N THR A 17 28.23 9.80 -2.67
CA THR A 17 26.88 9.40 -3.06
C THR A 17 26.91 8.27 -4.10
N PHE A 18 27.78 8.36 -5.10
CA PHE A 18 27.96 7.31 -6.11
C PHE A 18 28.38 5.98 -5.47
N THR A 19 29.42 6.00 -4.63
CA THR A 19 29.89 4.79 -3.93
C THR A 19 28.80 4.21 -3.06
N PHE A 20 28.01 5.05 -2.40
CA PHE A 20 26.89 4.60 -1.57
C PHE A 20 25.77 3.96 -2.41
N LEU A 21 25.30 4.62 -3.47
CA LEU A 21 24.24 4.09 -4.34
C LEU A 21 24.67 2.80 -5.06
N LYS A 22 25.95 2.67 -5.43
CA LYS A 22 26.50 1.41 -5.98
C LYS A 22 26.36 0.24 -5.02
N LYS A 23 26.34 0.47 -3.70
CA LYS A 23 26.12 -0.60 -2.72
C LYS A 23 24.68 -1.11 -2.72
N LEU A 24 23.71 -0.31 -3.16
CA LEU A 24 22.28 -0.65 -3.14
C LEU A 24 21.84 -1.48 -4.35
N VAL A 25 22.67 -1.62 -5.38
CA VAL A 25 22.32 -2.28 -6.64
C VAL A 25 23.08 -3.59 -6.85
N THR A 26 22.53 -4.46 -7.69
CA THR A 26 23.22 -5.67 -8.19
C THR A 26 24.39 -5.31 -9.13
N SER A 27 25.17 -6.32 -9.55
CA SER A 27 26.19 -6.17 -10.59
C SER A 27 25.60 -5.69 -11.93
N THR A 28 24.35 -6.07 -12.23
CA THR A 28 23.58 -5.61 -13.39
C THR A 28 22.93 -4.24 -13.18
N ASN A 29 23.15 -3.60 -12.04
CA ASN A 29 22.62 -2.29 -11.64
C ASN A 29 21.10 -2.25 -11.40
N LEU A 30 20.52 -3.35 -10.93
CA LEU A 30 19.13 -3.38 -10.45
C LEU A 30 19.09 -3.06 -8.96
N LEU A 31 18.14 -2.22 -8.54
CA LEU A 31 17.99 -1.83 -7.14
C LEU A 31 17.52 -3.01 -6.30
N GLN A 32 18.22 -3.28 -5.21
CA GLN A 32 17.89 -4.38 -4.31
C GLN A 32 16.94 -3.89 -3.22
N GLU A 33 15.81 -4.58 -3.10
CA GLU A 33 14.71 -4.25 -2.20
C GLU A 33 15.16 -4.20 -0.74
N ASN A 34 15.85 -5.24 -0.28
CA ASN A 34 16.32 -5.35 1.10
C ASN A 34 17.36 -4.26 1.44
N LYS A 35 18.27 -3.94 0.53
CA LYS A 35 19.28 -2.91 0.76
C LYS A 35 18.67 -1.51 0.87
N LEU A 36 17.63 -1.24 0.07
CA LEU A 36 16.86 -0.01 0.22
C LEU A 36 16.16 0.05 1.58
N GLN A 37 15.50 -1.04 1.99
CA GLN A 37 14.86 -1.14 3.30
C GLN A 37 15.85 -0.94 4.46
N ASP A 38 17.01 -1.60 4.41
CA ASP A 38 18.04 -1.50 5.46
C ASP A 38 18.62 -0.09 5.57
N MET A 39 18.83 0.58 4.44
CA MET A 39 19.24 1.98 4.42
C MET A 39 18.23 2.87 5.15
N ILE A 40 16.94 2.73 4.84
CA ILE A 40 15.88 3.56 5.43
C ILE A 40 15.71 3.22 6.91
N LYS A 41 15.73 1.93 7.27
CA LYS A 41 15.76 1.46 8.66
C LYS A 41 16.88 2.13 9.45
N GLY A 42 18.10 2.13 8.92
CA GLY A 42 19.23 2.80 9.55
C GLY A 42 19.01 4.30 9.76
N ALA A 43 18.39 4.99 8.79
CA ALA A 43 18.06 6.41 8.91
C ALA A 43 17.00 6.66 10.00
N VAL A 44 15.91 5.89 10.00
CA VAL A 44 14.83 5.98 11.00
C VAL A 44 15.37 5.71 12.40
N THR A 45 16.14 4.64 12.60
CA THR A 45 16.73 4.30 13.90
C THR A 45 17.65 5.40 14.42
N ARG A 46 18.50 5.98 13.56
CA ARG A 46 19.36 7.09 13.98
C ARG A 46 18.56 8.34 14.36
N ALA A 47 17.50 8.64 13.63
CA ALA A 47 16.63 9.77 13.94
C ALA A 47 15.94 9.57 15.30
N LEU A 48 15.35 8.41 15.54
CA LEU A 48 14.68 8.08 16.80
C LEU A 48 15.64 8.06 17.99
N ASN A 49 16.85 7.52 17.82
CA ASN A 49 17.87 7.54 18.87
C ASN A 49 18.26 8.97 19.26
N LYS A 50 18.37 9.89 18.29
CA LYS A 50 18.62 11.31 18.56
C LYS A 50 17.47 11.99 19.29
N MET A 51 16.26 11.47 19.16
CA MET A 51 15.07 11.91 19.88
C MET A 51 14.87 11.15 21.20
N GLU A 52 15.84 10.35 21.63
CA GLU A 52 15.73 9.45 22.78
C GLU A 52 14.52 8.50 22.73
N ASN A 53 14.04 8.19 21.53
CA ASN A 53 12.81 7.44 21.30
C ASN A 53 11.58 8.05 21.98
N LYS A 54 11.51 9.38 22.05
CA LYS A 54 10.41 10.13 22.66
C LYS A 54 9.93 11.26 21.75
N ILE A 55 8.70 11.69 21.95
CA ILE A 55 8.17 12.92 21.38
C ILE A 55 7.42 13.70 22.45
N GLU A 56 7.59 15.03 22.46
CA GLU A 56 6.84 15.94 23.34
C GLU A 56 5.85 16.76 22.50
N VAL A 57 4.58 16.72 22.88
CA VAL A 57 3.51 17.51 22.25
C VAL A 57 2.64 18.07 23.37
N ASP A 58 2.43 19.39 23.38
CA ASP A 58 1.62 20.09 24.39
C ASP A 58 2.04 19.75 25.85
N GLY A 59 3.35 19.62 26.09
CA GLY A 59 3.91 19.30 27.41
C GLY A 59 3.72 17.84 27.84
N LYS A 60 3.19 16.97 26.97
CA LYS A 60 3.09 15.52 27.20
C LYS A 60 4.15 14.78 26.42
N THR A 61 4.92 13.95 27.11
CA THR A 61 5.95 13.09 26.51
C THR A 61 5.39 11.70 26.27
N ALA A 62 5.52 11.20 25.04
CA ALA A 62 5.15 9.84 24.66
C ALA A 62 6.38 9.03 24.23
N GLN A 63 6.43 7.76 24.61
CA GLN A 63 7.44 6.80 24.17
C GLN A 63 7.13 6.30 22.75
N LEU A 64 8.18 6.19 21.94
CA LEU A 64 8.12 5.72 20.57
C LEU A 64 8.77 4.32 20.47
N MET A 65 8.03 3.34 19.96
CA MET A 65 8.57 2.02 19.66
C MET A 65 8.65 1.80 18.15
N TYR A 66 9.85 1.52 17.66
CA TYR A 66 10.09 1.28 16.25
C TYR A 66 10.10 -0.22 15.92
N LYS A 67 9.37 -0.60 14.88
CA LYS A 67 9.41 -1.95 14.28
C LYS A 67 9.30 -1.90 12.76
N SER A 68 9.77 -2.96 12.11
CA SER A 68 9.55 -3.16 10.66
C SER A 68 8.37 -4.11 10.46
N CYS A 69 7.39 -3.72 9.64
CA CYS A 69 6.17 -4.50 9.39
C CYS A 69 5.93 -4.67 7.89
N GLY A 70 6.48 -5.75 7.32
CA GLY A 70 6.49 -5.93 5.86
C GLY A 70 7.29 -4.79 5.21
N PRO A 71 6.71 -3.99 4.29
CA PRO A 71 7.41 -2.86 3.71
C PRO A 71 7.47 -1.63 4.62
N ALA A 72 6.71 -1.58 5.73
CA ALA A 72 6.55 -0.38 6.54
C ALA A 72 7.61 -0.27 7.65
N HIS A 73 8.04 0.97 7.91
CA HIS A 73 8.71 1.38 9.14
C HIS A 73 7.63 1.92 10.09
N THR A 74 7.21 1.10 11.04
CA THR A 74 6.11 1.44 11.95
C THR A 74 6.65 2.04 13.24
N ILE A 75 6.08 3.17 13.65
CA ILE A 75 6.30 3.77 14.96
C ILE A 75 5.01 3.61 15.76
N ASP A 76 5.09 2.85 16.86
CA ASP A 76 4.00 2.70 17.82
C ASP A 76 4.14 3.74 18.92
N VAL A 77 3.00 4.34 19.28
CA VAL A 77 2.81 5.14 20.49
C VAL A 77 1.90 4.35 21.41
N ASN A 78 2.37 4.04 22.61
CA ASN A 78 1.66 3.17 23.55
C ASN A 78 1.64 3.80 24.94
N GLU A 79 0.85 4.87 25.07
CA GLU A 79 0.55 5.50 26.34
C GLU A 79 -0.73 4.93 26.96
N ALA A 80 -0.97 5.21 28.24
CA ALA A 80 -2.12 4.68 28.96
C ALA A 80 -3.48 5.08 28.33
N ASP A 81 -3.58 6.33 27.87
CA ASP A 81 -4.78 6.95 27.29
C ASP A 81 -4.75 7.01 25.75
N MET A 82 -3.61 6.69 25.12
CA MET A 82 -3.43 6.84 23.69
C MET A 82 -2.56 5.73 23.09
N LYS A 83 -3.18 4.88 22.27
CA LYS A 83 -2.51 3.77 21.57
C LYS A 83 -2.77 3.84 20.07
N TYR A 84 -1.72 4.06 19.30
CA TYR A 84 -1.79 4.04 17.84
C TYR A 84 -0.45 3.72 17.21
N SER A 85 -0.48 3.37 15.92
CA SER A 85 0.70 3.07 15.12
C SER A 85 0.69 3.93 13.87
N VAL A 86 1.87 4.40 13.47
CA VAL A 86 2.09 5.15 12.23
C VAL A 86 2.99 4.34 11.32
N ASP A 87 2.49 3.94 10.16
CA ASP A 87 3.23 3.20 9.14
C ASP A 87 3.89 4.16 8.15
N PHE A 88 5.21 4.28 8.19
CA PHE A 88 6.00 4.94 7.15
C PHE A 88 6.37 3.93 6.07
N VAL A 89 5.62 3.93 4.97
CA VAL A 89 5.88 3.03 3.84
C VAL A 89 6.76 3.74 2.81
N PRO A 90 8.01 3.29 2.59
CA PRO A 90 8.87 3.85 1.58
C PRO A 90 8.32 3.55 0.18
N ALA A 91 8.48 4.50 -0.73
CA ALA A 91 7.96 4.41 -2.09
C ALA A 91 8.90 5.11 -3.06
N ILE A 92 9.13 4.48 -4.21
CA ILE A 92 9.79 5.12 -5.36
C ILE A 92 8.69 5.64 -6.27
N LYS A 93 8.65 6.96 -6.45
CA LYS A 93 7.70 7.62 -7.33
C LYS A 93 8.19 7.50 -8.78
N LEU A 94 7.39 6.88 -9.64
CA LEU A 94 7.70 6.64 -11.05
C LEU A 94 6.74 7.41 -11.94
N ASN A 95 7.21 7.82 -13.11
CA ASN A 95 6.37 8.55 -14.06
C ASN A 95 5.28 7.60 -14.59
N VAL A 96 4.07 8.12 -14.81
CA VAL A 96 2.96 7.35 -15.40
C VAL A 96 3.30 6.76 -16.78
N LYS A 97 4.24 7.37 -17.53
CA LYS A 97 4.76 6.80 -18.79
C LYS A 97 5.42 5.42 -18.63
N GLN A 98 5.84 5.07 -17.40
CA GLN A 98 6.48 3.78 -17.07
C GLN A 98 5.51 2.82 -16.39
N ILE A 99 4.21 3.10 -16.40
CA ILE A 99 3.21 2.32 -15.68
C ILE A 99 3.09 0.90 -16.25
N VAL A 100 2.96 -0.07 -15.35
CA VAL A 100 2.82 -1.50 -15.66
C VAL A 100 1.37 -1.93 -15.44
N LEU A 101 0.47 -1.41 -16.27
CA LEU A 101 -0.96 -1.72 -16.26
C LEU A 101 -1.47 -2.04 -17.66
N SER A 102 -2.60 -2.74 -17.72
CA SER A 102 -3.34 -2.91 -18.97
C SER A 102 -3.86 -1.56 -19.49
N GLN A 103 -4.01 -1.45 -20.82
CA GLN A 103 -4.51 -0.25 -21.48
C GLN A 103 -5.86 0.20 -20.93
N GLU A 104 -6.75 -0.75 -20.60
CA GLU A 104 -8.06 -0.46 -20.03
C GLU A 104 -7.97 0.28 -18.68
N LYS A 105 -6.99 -0.06 -17.84
CA LYS A 105 -6.83 0.56 -16.52
C LYS A 105 -6.16 1.93 -16.58
N LEU A 106 -5.55 2.30 -17.70
CA LEU A 106 -4.98 3.65 -17.88
C LEU A 106 -6.03 4.76 -17.83
N LYS A 107 -7.32 4.43 -18.06
CA LYS A 107 -8.44 5.38 -17.89
C LYS A 107 -8.48 6.04 -16.50
N TYR A 108 -7.94 5.36 -15.48
CA TYR A 108 -7.87 5.86 -14.10
C TYR A 108 -6.72 6.84 -13.82
N PHE A 109 -5.82 7.06 -14.78
CA PHE A 109 -4.64 7.89 -14.64
C PHE A 109 -4.71 9.24 -15.38
N LYS A 110 -5.89 9.62 -15.91
CA LYS A 110 -6.07 10.80 -16.77
C LYS A 110 -5.38 12.08 -16.25
N ASN A 111 -5.41 12.31 -14.93
CA ASN A 111 -4.81 13.48 -14.27
C ASN A 111 -3.81 13.08 -13.16
N ILE A 112 -3.23 11.88 -13.25
CA ILE A 112 -2.34 11.33 -12.22
C ILE A 112 -0.98 11.05 -12.88
N PRO A 113 0.04 11.90 -12.67
CA PRO A 113 1.27 11.84 -13.45
C PRO A 113 2.28 10.79 -12.94
N TYR A 114 1.92 10.02 -11.91
CA TYR A 114 2.84 9.07 -11.28
C TYR A 114 2.13 7.86 -10.66
N TRP A 115 2.93 6.85 -10.35
CA TRP A 115 2.58 5.72 -9.50
C TRP A 115 3.77 5.39 -8.60
N SER A 116 3.59 4.47 -7.66
CA SER A 116 4.61 4.15 -6.66
C SER A 116 5.04 2.69 -6.72
N ALA A 117 6.35 2.46 -6.70
CA ALA A 117 6.94 1.14 -6.48
C ALA A 117 7.31 0.99 -5.00
N ILE A 118 6.75 -0.03 -4.34
CA ILE A 118 6.93 -0.29 -2.90
C ILE A 118 7.91 -1.45 -2.72
N PRO A 119 9.00 -1.29 -1.95
CA PRO A 119 9.92 -2.37 -1.60
C PRO A 119 9.24 -3.32 -0.62
N LYS A 120 8.52 -4.31 -1.15
CA LYS A 120 7.84 -5.31 -0.35
C LYS A 120 8.68 -6.59 -0.36
N PRO A 121 9.13 -7.08 0.81
CA PRO A 121 9.83 -8.36 0.87
C PRO A 121 8.96 -9.48 0.31
N LEU A 122 9.55 -10.34 -0.50
CA LEU A 122 8.91 -11.56 -0.99
C LEU A 122 8.69 -12.55 0.15
N LYS A 123 7.70 -13.43 -0.04
CA LYS A 123 7.40 -14.55 0.85
C LYS A 123 7.31 -15.82 0.00
N PRO A 124 8.20 -16.82 0.18
CA PRO A 124 9.33 -16.85 1.10
C PRO A 124 10.39 -15.77 0.81
N PHE A 125 11.29 -15.51 1.78
CA PHE A 125 12.36 -14.52 1.61
C PHE A 125 13.31 -14.96 0.49
N GLU A 126 13.65 -14.02 -0.39
CA GLU A 126 14.62 -14.24 -1.45
C GLU A 126 15.80 -13.26 -1.31
N PRO A 127 17.05 -13.76 -1.23
CA PRO A 127 18.22 -12.90 -1.20
C PRO A 127 18.37 -12.18 -2.55
N ASN A 128 18.85 -10.93 -2.50
CA ASN A 128 19.05 -10.10 -3.68
C ASN A 128 17.76 -9.80 -4.48
N ASN A 129 16.59 -9.84 -3.84
CA ASN A 129 15.32 -9.48 -4.46
C ASN A 129 15.37 -8.08 -5.09
N VAL A 130 14.99 -8.00 -6.37
CA VAL A 130 14.91 -6.75 -7.16
C VAL A 130 13.45 -6.37 -7.47
N SER A 131 12.49 -7.11 -6.94
CA SER A 131 11.06 -6.93 -7.19
C SER A 131 10.46 -5.88 -6.26
N PHE A 132 9.65 -5.01 -6.83
CA PHE A 132 8.89 -3.99 -6.11
C PHE A 132 7.40 -4.17 -6.42
N ARG A 133 6.55 -3.98 -5.41
CA ARG A 133 5.10 -4.05 -5.60
C ARG A 133 4.58 -2.72 -6.12
N ALA A 134 3.88 -2.74 -7.24
CA ALA A 134 3.18 -1.58 -7.74
C ALA A 134 2.07 -1.12 -6.76
N SER A 135 1.97 0.19 -6.57
CA SER A 135 0.95 0.84 -5.75
C SER A 135 0.35 1.99 -6.54
N TYR A 136 -0.96 1.95 -6.68
CA TYR A 136 -1.76 2.89 -7.45
C TYR A 136 -2.65 3.76 -6.55
N TYR A 137 -2.14 4.07 -5.35
CA TYR A 137 -2.89 4.74 -4.29
C TYR A 137 -3.65 5.98 -4.75
N GLU A 138 -3.02 6.86 -5.54
CA GLU A 138 -3.65 8.09 -6.03
C GLU A 138 -4.85 7.81 -6.93
N ALA A 139 -4.74 6.81 -7.80
CA ALA A 139 -5.84 6.40 -8.68
C ALA A 139 -6.98 5.79 -7.87
N GLU A 140 -6.66 4.92 -6.90
CA GLU A 140 -7.65 4.39 -5.97
C GLU A 140 -8.33 5.49 -5.14
N TYR A 141 -7.55 6.49 -4.69
CA TYR A 141 -8.07 7.64 -3.96
C TYR A 141 -9.01 8.46 -4.83
N ALA A 142 -8.62 8.79 -6.07
CA ALA A 142 -9.46 9.51 -7.02
C ALA A 142 -10.75 8.76 -7.35
N MET A 143 -10.69 7.43 -7.47
CA MET A 143 -11.88 6.58 -7.66
C MET A 143 -12.84 6.64 -6.46
N ILE A 144 -12.33 6.76 -5.24
CA ILE A 144 -13.14 6.79 -4.01
C ILE A 144 -13.62 8.20 -3.66
N LYS A 145 -12.86 9.22 -4.08
CA LYS A 145 -13.16 10.64 -3.82
C LYS A 145 -14.57 10.99 -4.32
N ASP A 146 -15.24 11.86 -3.57
CA ASP A 146 -16.58 12.40 -3.86
C ASP A 146 -17.73 11.37 -3.94
N LYS A 147 -17.48 10.12 -3.51
CA LYS A 147 -18.50 9.09 -3.27
C LYS A 147 -18.85 9.04 -1.79
N TYR A 148 -19.50 10.09 -1.27
CA TYR A 148 -19.73 10.31 0.16
C TYR A 148 -20.22 9.07 0.94
N LYS A 149 -21.19 8.33 0.39
CA LYS A 149 -21.74 7.11 1.02
C LYS A 149 -20.73 5.95 1.06
N LEU A 150 -19.78 5.89 0.13
CA LEU A 150 -18.77 4.84 0.06
C LEU A 150 -17.83 4.83 1.27
N LYS A 151 -17.48 6.01 1.80
CA LYS A 151 -16.69 6.10 3.05
C LYS A 151 -17.42 5.46 4.23
N HIS A 152 -18.74 5.63 4.32
CA HIS A 152 -19.56 4.99 5.35
C HIS A 152 -19.61 3.48 5.14
N VAL A 153 -19.83 3.03 3.90
CA VAL A 153 -19.80 1.60 3.55
C VAL A 153 -18.48 0.93 3.97
N ILE A 154 -17.33 1.52 3.62
CA ILE A 154 -16.01 1.02 4.02
C ILE A 154 -15.91 0.89 5.54
N LYS A 155 -16.32 1.93 6.27
CA LYS A 155 -16.29 1.94 7.74
C LYS A 155 -17.19 0.84 8.32
N PHE A 156 -18.39 0.66 7.79
CA PHE A 156 -19.33 -0.37 8.25
C PHE A 156 -18.80 -1.78 8.00
N ILE A 157 -18.31 -2.09 6.80
CA ILE A 157 -17.78 -3.43 6.48
C ILE A 157 -16.55 -3.72 7.34
N LYS A 158 -15.65 -2.74 7.52
CA LYS A 158 -14.49 -2.89 8.42
C LYS A 158 -14.93 -3.13 9.87
N LYS A 159 -15.87 -2.34 10.39
CA LYS A 159 -16.38 -2.51 11.76
C LYS A 159 -17.06 -3.87 11.95
N PHE A 160 -17.84 -4.31 10.96
CA PHE A 160 -18.43 -5.65 10.97
C PHE A 160 -17.34 -6.72 11.04
N ARG A 161 -16.32 -6.67 10.17
CA ARG A 161 -15.15 -7.55 10.24
C ARG A 161 -14.48 -7.52 11.61
N ASP A 162 -14.19 -6.35 12.14
CA ASP A 162 -13.44 -6.18 13.39
C ASP A 162 -14.23 -6.70 14.62
N SER A 163 -15.56 -6.79 14.51
CA SER A 163 -16.44 -7.40 15.54
C SER A 163 -16.56 -8.93 15.46
N LYS A 164 -15.90 -9.58 14.51
CA LYS A 164 -16.04 -11.02 14.23
C LYS A 164 -14.67 -11.68 14.13
N GLN A 165 -14.40 -12.66 15.00
CA GLN A 165 -13.09 -13.31 15.04
C GLN A 165 -12.80 -14.16 13.79
N ASN A 166 -13.82 -14.79 13.22
CA ASN A 166 -13.71 -15.74 12.11
C ASN A 166 -13.44 -15.11 10.73
N ILE A 167 -13.51 -13.78 10.60
CA ILE A 167 -13.27 -13.07 9.33
C ILE A 167 -12.12 -12.06 9.44
N SER A 168 -11.30 -12.18 10.48
CA SER A 168 -10.12 -11.33 10.71
C SER A 168 -9.07 -11.41 9.59
N THR A 169 -9.06 -12.51 8.83
CA THR A 169 -8.20 -12.69 7.64
C THR A 169 -8.59 -11.81 6.45
N LEU A 170 -9.80 -11.22 6.46
CA LEU A 170 -10.27 -10.28 5.45
C LEU A 170 -9.55 -8.92 5.60
N LYS A 171 -8.40 -8.80 4.95
CA LYS A 171 -7.58 -7.58 4.99
C LYS A 171 -8.37 -6.37 4.49
N SER A 172 -8.09 -5.20 5.04
CA SER A 172 -8.75 -3.93 4.63
C SER A 172 -8.60 -3.65 3.13
N TYR A 173 -7.51 -4.10 2.51
CA TYR A 173 -7.28 -3.96 1.07
C TYR A 173 -8.21 -4.87 0.23
N TYR A 174 -8.69 -5.98 0.77
CA TYR A 174 -9.64 -6.86 0.09
C TYR A 174 -11.01 -6.16 0.01
N ILE A 175 -11.46 -5.56 1.12
CA ILE A 175 -12.65 -4.71 1.15
C ILE A 175 -12.51 -3.54 0.16
N LYS A 176 -11.34 -2.89 0.11
CA LYS A 176 -11.08 -1.82 -0.86
C LYS A 176 -11.18 -2.32 -2.30
N THR A 177 -10.57 -3.46 -2.61
CA THR A 177 -10.57 -4.07 -3.94
C THR A 177 -11.98 -4.41 -4.43
N LEU A 178 -12.79 -5.02 -3.57
CA LEU A 178 -14.21 -5.28 -3.85
C LEU A 178 -14.93 -4.00 -4.26
N LEU A 179 -14.73 -2.92 -3.50
CA LEU A 179 -15.38 -1.65 -3.78
C LEU A 179 -14.87 -0.95 -5.03
N LEU A 180 -13.59 -1.11 -5.40
CA LEU A 180 -13.07 -0.59 -6.67
C LEU A 180 -13.76 -1.26 -7.86
N TRP A 181 -13.98 -2.58 -7.81
CA TRP A 181 -14.78 -3.28 -8.83
C TRP A 181 -16.22 -2.79 -8.89
N GLN A 182 -16.86 -2.59 -7.73
CA GLN A 182 -18.24 -2.08 -7.68
C GLN A 182 -18.35 -0.63 -8.18
N ILE A 183 -17.29 0.18 -8.02
CA ILE A 183 -17.23 1.53 -8.58
C ILE A 183 -17.13 1.49 -10.11
N ASP A 184 -16.31 0.61 -10.67
CA ASP A 184 -16.14 0.44 -12.13
C ASP A 184 -17.43 -0.09 -12.78
N ALA A 185 -18.14 -0.99 -12.10
CA ALA A 185 -19.35 -1.63 -12.61
C ALA A 185 -20.65 -0.80 -12.49
N ARG A 186 -20.67 0.24 -11.65
CA ARG A 186 -21.90 1.01 -11.34
C ARG A 186 -21.77 2.48 -11.73
N PRO A 187 -22.83 3.11 -12.26
CA PRO A 187 -22.79 4.53 -12.62
C PRO A 187 -22.57 5.40 -11.37
N THR A 188 -21.95 6.57 -11.55
CA THR A 188 -21.69 7.51 -10.44
C THR A 188 -22.96 7.90 -9.68
N THR A 189 -24.11 7.96 -10.36
CA THR A 189 -25.43 8.24 -9.77
C THR A 189 -25.81 7.25 -8.68
N TYR A 190 -25.48 5.97 -8.82
CA TYR A 190 -25.75 4.94 -7.81
C TYR A 190 -25.20 5.34 -6.43
N TRP A 191 -23.95 5.82 -6.38
CA TRP A 191 -23.28 6.21 -5.13
C TRP A 191 -23.82 7.51 -4.53
N LYS A 192 -24.46 8.37 -5.35
CA LYS A 192 -25.00 9.66 -4.94
C LYS A 192 -26.45 9.54 -4.48
N THR A 193 -27.30 8.87 -5.25
CA THR A 193 -28.76 8.89 -5.05
C THR A 193 -29.25 7.75 -4.17
N GLN A 194 -28.66 6.56 -4.26
CA GLN A 194 -29.17 5.38 -3.57
C GLN A 194 -29.06 5.50 -2.05
N GLN A 195 -30.05 4.99 -1.33
CA GLN A 195 -30.04 5.01 0.14
C GLN A 195 -28.89 4.16 0.71
N LEU A 196 -28.27 4.61 1.82
CA LEU A 196 -27.08 3.96 2.38
C LEU A 196 -27.34 2.49 2.78
N ASN A 197 -28.50 2.18 3.35
CA ASN A 197 -28.90 0.81 3.71
C ASN A 197 -28.92 -0.11 2.48
N LYS A 198 -29.47 0.34 1.35
CA LYS A 198 -29.48 -0.42 0.09
C LYS A 198 -28.06 -0.65 -0.42
N ILE A 199 -27.22 0.38 -0.40
CA ILE A 199 -25.80 0.24 -0.78
C ILE A 199 -25.10 -0.77 0.14
N LEU A 200 -25.30 -0.71 1.45
CA LEU A 200 -24.69 -1.65 2.39
C LEU A 200 -25.12 -3.09 2.10
N ILE A 201 -26.42 -3.34 1.93
CA ILE A 201 -26.96 -4.67 1.60
C ILE A 201 -26.31 -5.20 0.32
N ASP A 202 -26.25 -4.38 -0.73
CA ASP A 202 -25.62 -4.75 -2.00
C ASP A 202 -24.15 -5.11 -1.77
N MET A 203 -23.37 -4.27 -1.07
CA MET A 203 -21.93 -4.54 -0.87
C MET A 203 -21.66 -5.76 0.00
N PHE A 204 -22.53 -6.08 0.97
CA PHE A 204 -22.44 -7.33 1.72
C PHE A 204 -22.79 -8.54 0.87
N ARG A 205 -23.76 -8.43 -0.06
CA ARG A 205 -24.04 -9.49 -1.04
C ARG A 205 -22.87 -9.73 -1.98
N GLU A 206 -22.24 -8.66 -2.48
CA GLU A 206 -21.03 -8.77 -3.32
C GLU A 206 -19.87 -9.42 -2.55
N LEU A 207 -19.66 -9.03 -1.29
CA LEU A 207 -18.66 -9.68 -0.43
C LEU A 207 -18.99 -11.16 -0.21
N ALA A 208 -20.25 -11.50 0.06
CA ALA A 208 -20.69 -12.88 0.25
C ALA A 208 -20.45 -13.71 -1.03
N ASN A 209 -20.80 -13.17 -2.20
CA ASN A 209 -20.53 -13.81 -3.50
C ASN A 209 -19.04 -14.11 -3.68
N CYS A 210 -18.15 -13.14 -3.41
CA CYS A 210 -16.71 -13.37 -3.51
C CYS A 210 -16.19 -14.45 -2.56
N LEU A 211 -16.88 -14.73 -1.44
CA LEU A 211 -16.45 -15.69 -0.42
C LEU A 211 -17.07 -17.09 -0.58
N VAL A 212 -17.96 -17.31 -1.55
CA VAL A 212 -18.60 -18.62 -1.77
C VAL A 212 -17.53 -19.65 -2.15
N THR A 213 -17.53 -20.82 -1.52
CA THR A 213 -16.52 -21.88 -1.75
C THR A 213 -16.90 -22.89 -2.83
N SER A 214 -18.06 -22.73 -3.46
CA SER A 214 -18.59 -23.64 -4.49
C SER A 214 -19.24 -22.88 -5.66
N GLY A 215 -19.20 -23.47 -6.85
CA GLY A 215 -19.77 -22.88 -8.06
C GLY A 215 -18.85 -21.88 -8.76
N LYS A 216 -19.44 -20.95 -9.53
CA LYS A 216 -18.70 -19.97 -10.38
C LYS A 216 -18.13 -18.77 -9.61
N TYR A 217 -18.42 -18.68 -8.32
CA TYR A 217 -17.98 -17.61 -7.43
C TYR A 217 -16.80 -18.09 -6.55
N GLY A 218 -16.34 -17.26 -5.60
CA GLY A 218 -15.22 -17.65 -4.71
C GLY A 218 -13.86 -17.03 -4.99
N LYS A 219 -13.84 -15.95 -5.77
CA LYS A 219 -12.61 -15.19 -6.05
C LYS A 219 -12.81 -13.71 -5.82
N LEU A 220 -11.72 -13.04 -5.48
CA LEU A 220 -11.61 -11.59 -5.49
C LEU A 220 -10.41 -11.18 -6.34
N PRO A 221 -10.60 -11.00 -7.66
CA PRO A 221 -9.55 -10.51 -8.54
C PRO A 221 -9.00 -9.18 -8.06
N LEU A 222 -7.69 -9.00 -8.10
CA LEU A 222 -7.06 -7.72 -7.85
C LEU A 222 -7.53 -6.72 -8.91
N PHE A 223 -8.01 -5.55 -8.47
CA PHE A 223 -8.62 -4.57 -9.36
C PHE A 223 -7.70 -4.12 -10.52
N TRP A 224 -6.40 -4.02 -10.24
CA TRP A 224 -5.39 -3.55 -11.17
C TRP A 224 -4.81 -4.63 -12.08
N ASP A 225 -4.91 -5.89 -11.64
CA ASP A 225 -4.40 -7.06 -12.34
C ASP A 225 -5.37 -8.24 -12.08
N PRO A 226 -6.41 -8.41 -12.92
CA PRO A 226 -7.47 -9.38 -12.68
C PRO A 226 -7.03 -10.85 -12.69
N ASP A 227 -5.82 -11.14 -13.15
CA ASP A 227 -5.26 -12.50 -13.13
C ASP A 227 -4.80 -12.92 -11.72
N LEU A 228 -4.65 -11.95 -10.80
CA LEU A 228 -4.30 -12.21 -9.41
C LEU A 228 -5.54 -12.29 -8.52
N ASP A 229 -5.81 -13.46 -7.94
CA ASP A 229 -6.87 -13.63 -6.94
C ASP A 229 -6.38 -13.37 -5.52
N LEU A 230 -6.97 -12.39 -4.84
CA LEU A 230 -6.63 -12.03 -3.46
C LEU A 230 -7.06 -13.09 -2.44
N PHE A 231 -8.02 -13.96 -2.78
CA PHE A 231 -8.48 -15.04 -1.91
C PHE A 231 -7.74 -16.36 -2.13
N ALA A 232 -6.96 -16.50 -3.21
CA ALA A 232 -6.11 -17.67 -3.41
C ALA A 232 -5.09 -17.88 -2.28
N ALA A 233 -4.76 -16.83 -1.52
CA ALA A 233 -3.89 -16.92 -0.35
C ALA A 233 -4.63 -17.27 0.96
N LEU A 234 -5.95 -17.47 0.91
CA LEU A 234 -6.79 -17.88 2.05
C LEU A 234 -7.15 -19.37 2.00
N THR A 235 -6.90 -20.03 0.86
CA THR A 235 -7.08 -21.47 0.60
C THR A 235 -5.74 -22.16 0.57
#